data_AF-A0A1F1E9W4-F1
#
_entry.id   AF-A0A1F1E9W4-F1
#
_cell.length_a   1.000
_cell.length_b   1.000
_cell.length_c   1.000
_cell.angle_alpha   90.00
_cell.angle_beta   90.00
_cell.angle_gamma   90.00
#
_symmetry.space_group_name_H-M   'P 1'
#
loop_
_entity.id
_entity.type
_entity.pdbx_description
1 polymer ?
#
loop_
_entity_poly.entity_id
_entity_poly.type
_entity_poly.pdbx_seq_one_letter_code
_entity_poly.pdbx_strand_id
1 'polypeptide(L)'
;MRSRRLVATLATAGLALAALSSCTKFDPSADEKPGLHQAVTISVNPKSKRQLLLAELYKQTLESQGRAANVASNEELEATSANEQNLPLIESGDGATNFYIGCTGELLDAFNPVAAREISKRYEEDQKDPSGEDFLATTHVALMNALPPDLAVVEPSSAQGCKEAEPDLPQNYVVVYYKGLFDREERLAVSSLTKFLTDGEIRELLEKTDESGSLEQTVSDWNSQSNAGTVMDTGGDSNSSGGSDLTSGDEKKDNSSKPKS
;
A
#
# COMPACT_ATOMS: atom_id res chain seq x y z
N MET A 1 -1.73 -84.61 -12.17
CA MET A 1 -2.30 -85.52 -11.15
C MET A 1 -2.06 -84.95 -9.77
N ARG A 2 -3.09 -85.01 -8.92
CA ARG A 2 -3.15 -84.72 -7.46
C ARG A 2 -3.17 -83.26 -7.00
N SER A 3 -4.39 -82.78 -6.92
CA SER A 3 -4.94 -81.76 -6.04
C SER A 3 -4.75 -82.07 -4.55
N ARG A 4 -4.66 -81.01 -3.72
CA ARG A 4 -5.20 -80.84 -2.35
C ARG A 4 -4.68 -79.50 -1.81
N ARG A 5 -5.34 -78.70 -0.98
CA ARG A 5 -6.74 -78.42 -0.56
C ARG A 5 -6.62 -77.10 0.24
N LEU A 6 -7.69 -76.32 0.30
CA LEU A 6 -7.81 -75.02 0.96
C LEU A 6 -7.76 -75.07 2.51
N VAL A 7 -7.60 -73.86 3.08
CA VAL A 7 -8.05 -73.33 4.39
C VAL A 7 -7.06 -73.44 5.57
N ALA A 8 -6.62 -72.30 6.11
CA ALA A 8 -7.10 -71.77 7.41
C ALA A 8 -6.28 -70.55 7.87
N THR A 9 -7.04 -69.56 8.34
CA THR A 9 -6.72 -68.22 8.86
C THR A 9 -6.05 -68.19 10.24
N LEU A 10 -5.24 -67.14 10.43
CA LEU A 10 -4.95 -66.31 11.62
C LEU A 10 -4.71 -66.97 12.99
N ALA A 11 -3.50 -66.73 13.53
CA ALA A 11 -3.30 -65.99 14.79
C ALA A 11 -1.78 -65.77 15.03
N THR A 12 -1.29 -64.54 14.82
CA THR A 12 0.04 -64.12 15.29
C THR A 12 -0.10 -62.85 16.10
N ALA A 13 -0.12 -63.00 17.42
CA ALA A 13 0.23 -61.96 18.36
C ALA A 13 1.74 -62.06 18.63
N GLY A 14 2.46 -60.95 18.48
CA GLY A 14 3.88 -60.86 18.78
C GLY A 14 4.38 -59.43 18.67
N LEU A 15 4.58 -58.80 19.82
CA LEU A 15 4.98 -57.42 20.03
C LEU A 15 6.42 -57.10 19.53
N ALA A 16 6.53 -55.88 18.99
CA ALA A 16 7.55 -54.85 19.27
C ALA A 16 8.85 -54.74 18.45
N LEU A 17 9.18 -53.46 18.26
CA LEU A 17 10.47 -52.79 17.98
C LEU A 17 10.86 -52.54 16.51
N ALA A 18 10.51 -51.34 16.02
CA ALA A 18 11.48 -50.27 15.71
C ALA A 18 10.73 -49.10 15.07
N ALA A 19 10.13 -48.22 15.90
CA ALA A 19 9.71 -46.91 15.44
C ALA A 19 10.98 -46.08 15.26
N LEU A 20 11.47 -45.98 14.02
CA LEU A 20 12.50 -45.01 13.68
C LEU A 20 11.90 -43.63 13.90
N SER A 21 12.51 -42.91 14.84
CA SER A 21 12.31 -41.51 15.15
C SER A 21 12.38 -40.66 13.87
N SER A 22 11.22 -40.36 13.30
CA SER A 22 11.08 -39.27 12.35
C SER A 22 11.18 -37.97 13.15
N CYS A 23 12.39 -37.43 13.25
CA CYS A 23 12.57 -36.02 13.55
C CYS A 23 12.14 -35.22 12.31
N THR A 24 10.84 -35.18 12.02
CA THR A 24 10.28 -34.06 11.28
C THR A 24 10.49 -32.85 12.19
N LYS A 25 11.53 -32.07 11.87
CA LYS A 25 11.66 -30.69 12.29
C LYS A 25 10.28 -30.06 12.14
N PHE A 26 9.63 -29.81 13.26
CA PHE A 26 8.56 -28.83 13.34
C PHE A 26 9.29 -27.49 13.17
N ASP A 27 9.57 -27.14 11.91
CA ASP A 27 9.86 -25.77 11.57
C ASP A 27 8.52 -25.07 11.75
N PRO A 28 8.33 -24.16 12.73
CA PRO A 28 7.14 -23.36 12.76
C PRO A 28 7.15 -22.56 11.47
N SER A 29 6.40 -23.03 10.47
CA SER A 29 6.08 -22.24 9.28
C SER A 29 5.62 -20.90 9.82
N ALA A 30 6.34 -19.83 9.49
CA ALA A 30 5.85 -18.49 9.77
C ALA A 30 4.42 -18.45 9.20
N ASP A 31 3.44 -18.09 10.03
CA ASP A 31 2.05 -17.98 9.57
C ASP A 31 2.06 -17.20 8.26
N GLU A 32 1.57 -17.85 7.20
CA GLU A 32 1.50 -17.27 5.88
C GLU A 32 0.65 -16.00 6.01
N LYS A 33 1.25 -14.82 5.74
CA LYS A 33 0.53 -13.56 5.90
C LYS A 33 -0.68 -13.59 4.97
N PRO A 34 -1.92 -13.53 5.51
CA PRO A 34 -3.10 -13.53 4.67
C PRO A 34 -3.00 -12.39 3.65
N GLY A 35 -3.20 -12.70 2.36
CA GLY A 35 -3.24 -11.70 1.28
C GLY A 35 -1.96 -11.52 0.46
N LEU A 36 -0.78 -12.00 0.89
CA LEU A 36 0.49 -11.76 0.19
C LEU A 36 0.59 -12.38 -1.22
N HIS A 37 -0.27 -13.35 -1.52
CA HIS A 37 -0.35 -14.01 -2.82
C HIS A 37 -1.70 -13.79 -3.51
N GLN A 38 -2.58 -12.98 -2.91
CA GLN A 38 -3.86 -12.65 -3.51
C GLN A 38 -3.66 -11.62 -4.62
N ALA A 39 -4.41 -11.77 -5.72
CA ALA A 39 -4.49 -10.73 -6.73
C ALA A 39 -5.02 -9.43 -6.11
N VAL A 40 -4.45 -8.31 -6.53
CA VAL A 40 -4.94 -6.98 -6.13
C VAL A 40 -6.17 -6.66 -6.95
N THR A 41 -7.25 -6.23 -6.30
CA THR A 41 -8.49 -5.83 -6.96
C THR A 41 -8.75 -4.36 -6.62
N ILE A 42 -8.60 -3.51 -7.64
CA ILE A 42 -8.74 -2.06 -7.56
C ILE A 42 -10.18 -1.69 -7.92
N SER A 43 -10.95 -1.15 -6.97
CA SER A 43 -12.32 -0.70 -7.25
C SER A 43 -12.34 0.71 -7.83
N VAL A 44 -13.10 0.91 -8.90
CA VAL A 44 -13.28 2.21 -9.54
C VAL A 44 -14.70 2.44 -10.01
N ASN A 45 -15.11 3.71 -10.02
CA ASN A 45 -16.26 4.18 -10.76
C ASN A 45 -15.94 4.13 -12.27
N PRO A 46 -16.62 3.28 -13.07
CA PRO A 46 -16.32 3.12 -14.49
C PRO A 46 -16.66 4.35 -15.34
N LYS A 47 -17.42 5.32 -14.81
CA LYS A 47 -17.71 6.59 -15.51
C LYS A 47 -16.68 7.68 -15.23
N SER A 48 -15.80 7.50 -14.24
CA SER A 48 -14.75 8.45 -13.93
C SER A 48 -13.47 8.12 -14.69
N LYS A 49 -13.22 8.84 -15.80
CA LYS A 49 -11.95 8.73 -16.56
C LYS A 49 -10.72 8.88 -15.66
N ARG A 50 -10.83 9.73 -14.64
CA ARG A 50 -9.75 9.94 -13.68
C ARG A 50 -9.51 8.73 -12.79
N GLN A 51 -10.57 8.11 -12.24
CA GLN A 51 -10.39 6.90 -11.44
C GLN A 51 -9.89 5.74 -12.29
N LEU A 52 -10.36 5.61 -13.53
CA LEU A 52 -9.83 4.63 -14.50
C LEU A 52 -8.33 4.85 -14.77
N LEU A 53 -7.91 6.10 -14.95
CA LEU A 53 -6.49 6.45 -15.15
C LEU A 53 -5.64 6.06 -13.93
N LEU A 54 -6.09 6.44 -12.74
CA LEU A 54 -5.38 6.11 -11.50
C LEU A 54 -5.30 4.60 -11.29
N ALA A 55 -6.36 3.86 -11.56
CA ALA A 55 -6.35 2.41 -11.43
C ALA A 55 -5.39 1.73 -12.41
N GLU A 56 -5.30 2.20 -13.66
CA GLU A 56 -4.32 1.66 -14.61
C GLU A 56 -2.88 1.97 -14.19
N LEU A 57 -2.60 3.18 -13.67
CA LEU A 57 -1.29 3.53 -13.12
C LEU A 57 -0.87 2.54 -12.02
N TYR A 58 -1.75 2.27 -11.05
CA TYR A 58 -1.45 1.31 -9.99
C TYR A 58 -1.40 -0.13 -10.49
N LYS A 59 -2.28 -0.53 -11.42
CA LYS A 59 -2.27 -1.86 -12.03
C LYS A 59 -0.94 -2.14 -12.70
N GLN A 60 -0.50 -1.28 -13.62
CA GLN A 60 0.78 -1.48 -14.32
C GLN A 60 1.98 -1.39 -13.37
N THR A 61 1.91 -0.55 -12.33
CA THR A 61 2.93 -0.50 -11.29
C THR A 61 3.04 -1.83 -10.55
N LEU A 62 1.91 -2.43 -10.14
CA LEU A 62 1.88 -3.73 -9.47
C LEU A 62 2.33 -4.87 -10.40
N GLU A 63 1.88 -4.87 -11.66
CA GLU A 63 2.29 -5.85 -12.67
C GLU A 63 3.81 -5.80 -12.92
N SER A 64 4.42 -4.61 -12.87
CA SER A 64 5.88 -4.45 -12.96
C SER A 64 6.63 -5.09 -11.80
N GLN A 65 5.99 -5.24 -10.64
CA GLN A 65 6.51 -5.96 -9.47
C GLN A 65 6.20 -7.46 -9.50
N GLY A 66 5.61 -7.97 -10.60
CA GLY A 66 5.16 -9.35 -10.72
C GLY A 66 3.87 -9.66 -9.96
N ARG A 67 3.14 -8.63 -9.49
CA ARG A 67 1.87 -8.77 -8.77
C ARG A 67 0.69 -8.68 -9.73
N ALA A 68 -0.14 -9.72 -9.75
CA ALA A 68 -1.39 -9.69 -10.50
C ALA A 68 -2.34 -8.62 -9.92
N ALA A 69 -2.81 -7.72 -10.77
CA ALA A 69 -3.75 -6.66 -10.42
C ALA A 69 -4.91 -6.59 -11.43
N ASN A 70 -6.12 -6.39 -10.93
CA ASN A 70 -7.33 -6.29 -11.72
C ASN A 70 -8.10 -5.02 -11.36
N VAL A 71 -8.75 -4.41 -12.34
CA VAL A 71 -9.66 -3.29 -12.12
C VAL A 71 -11.08 -3.84 -12.06
N ALA A 72 -11.76 -3.61 -10.94
CA ALA A 72 -13.15 -3.96 -10.73
C ALA A 72 -14.01 -2.70 -10.86
N SER A 73 -14.92 -2.71 -11.82
CA SER A 73 -15.93 -1.66 -11.96
C SER A 73 -16.93 -1.76 -10.82
N ASN A 74 -17.15 -0.66 -10.13
CA ASN A 74 -18.17 -0.52 -9.09
C ASN A 74 -19.02 0.71 -9.39
N GLU A 75 -20.21 0.48 -9.95
CA GLU A 75 -21.16 1.53 -10.31
C GLU A 75 -21.73 2.26 -9.09
N GLU A 76 -21.67 1.65 -7.90
CA GLU A 76 -22.14 2.22 -6.63
C GLU A 76 -21.22 3.35 -6.12
N LEU A 77 -19.96 3.40 -6.61
CA LEU A 77 -19.05 4.53 -6.40
C LEU A 77 -19.49 5.82 -7.13
N GLU A 78 -20.60 5.82 -7.86
CA GLU A 78 -21.26 7.03 -8.37
C GLU A 78 -22.07 7.79 -7.31
N ALA A 79 -22.49 7.11 -6.23
CA ALA A 79 -23.53 7.61 -5.32
C ALA A 79 -23.00 8.22 -4.01
N THR A 80 -21.72 8.06 -3.67
CA THR A 80 -21.16 8.60 -2.44
C THR A 80 -20.79 10.07 -2.59
N SER A 81 -21.83 10.91 -2.62
CA SER A 81 -21.79 12.11 -1.78
C SER A 81 -21.78 11.60 -0.34
N ALA A 82 -20.88 12.11 0.52
CA ALA A 82 -20.51 11.58 1.83
C ALA A 82 -21.63 11.40 2.90
N ASN A 83 -22.92 11.41 2.55
CA ASN A 83 -24.00 11.44 3.54
C ASN A 83 -24.83 10.17 3.72
N GLU A 84 -24.78 9.15 2.86
CA GLU A 84 -25.52 7.92 3.14
C GLU A 84 -24.75 6.66 2.73
N GLN A 85 -24.34 5.93 3.78
CA GLN A 85 -24.14 4.48 3.82
C GLN A 85 -22.92 3.92 3.10
N ASN A 86 -21.98 3.43 3.92
CA ASN A 86 -20.90 2.52 3.57
C ASN A 86 -20.17 2.94 2.29
N LEU A 87 -19.03 3.65 2.43
CA LEU A 87 -17.96 3.38 1.49
C LEU A 87 -17.92 1.85 1.34
N PRO A 88 -17.93 1.28 0.12
CA PRO A 88 -17.84 -0.16 -0.10
C PRO A 88 -16.42 -0.62 0.28
N LEU A 89 -16.08 -0.38 1.55
CA LEU A 89 -14.86 -0.72 2.23
C LEU A 89 -14.97 -2.20 2.51
N ILE A 90 -14.74 -2.89 1.42
CA ILE A 90 -14.15 -4.20 1.44
C ILE A 90 -15.03 -5.23 2.13
N GLU A 91 -16.21 -5.48 1.55
CA GLU A 91 -16.94 -6.69 1.88
C GLU A 91 -16.09 -7.91 1.47
N SER A 92 -15.68 -8.66 2.49
CA SER A 92 -15.03 -9.96 2.38
C SER A 92 -16.05 -10.99 1.90
N GLY A 93 -16.44 -10.91 0.63
CA GLY A 93 -17.36 -11.85 -0.02
C GLY A 93 -16.96 -12.02 -1.48
N ASP A 94 -16.47 -13.22 -1.80
CA ASP A 94 -16.46 -13.82 -3.14
C ASP A 94 -15.44 -13.26 -4.16
N GLY A 95 -14.95 -12.03 -3.97
CA GLY A 95 -14.04 -11.33 -4.91
C GLY A 95 -13.55 -9.98 -4.39
N ALA A 96 -13.39 -9.87 -3.06
CA ALA A 96 -13.19 -8.66 -2.29
C ALA A 96 -12.15 -7.68 -2.88
N THR A 97 -12.61 -6.48 -3.25
CA THR A 97 -11.77 -5.30 -3.49
C THR A 97 -10.83 -5.11 -2.32
N ASN A 98 -9.52 -5.22 -2.51
CA ASN A 98 -8.54 -5.10 -1.43
C ASN A 98 -7.65 -3.85 -1.57
N PHE A 99 -7.93 -3.03 -2.58
CA PHE A 99 -7.19 -1.81 -2.90
C PHE A 99 -8.15 -0.70 -3.34
N TYR A 100 -8.11 0.43 -2.64
CA TYR A 100 -8.99 1.56 -2.87
C TYR A 100 -8.18 2.85 -3.05
N ILE A 101 -8.56 3.64 -4.06
CA ILE A 101 -7.97 4.95 -4.35
C ILE A 101 -9.01 6.00 -3.99
N GLY A 102 -8.71 6.85 -3.02
CA GLY A 102 -9.64 7.87 -2.52
C GLY A 102 -8.94 9.18 -2.19
N CYS A 103 -9.69 10.11 -1.62
CA CYS A 103 -9.18 11.39 -1.13
C CYS A 103 -9.11 11.42 0.40
N THR A 104 -8.08 12.08 0.95
CA THR A 104 -7.83 12.13 2.40
C THR A 104 -9.02 12.60 3.23
N GLY A 105 -9.64 13.73 2.88
CA GLY A 105 -10.75 14.31 3.63
C GLY A 105 -12.03 13.50 3.51
N GLU A 106 -12.37 13.04 2.31
CA GLU A 106 -13.53 12.17 2.04
C GLU A 106 -13.44 10.85 2.83
N LEU A 107 -12.27 10.21 2.79
CA LEU A 107 -12.04 8.99 3.57
C LEU A 107 -12.09 9.26 5.07
N LEU A 108 -11.52 10.37 5.55
CA LEU A 108 -11.60 10.73 6.97
C LEU A 108 -13.05 10.93 7.41
N ASP A 109 -13.89 11.61 6.62
CA ASP A 109 -15.30 11.80 6.96
C ASP A 109 -16.05 10.47 7.03
N ALA A 110 -15.75 9.55 6.11
CA ALA A 110 -16.38 8.24 6.12
C ALA A 110 -15.97 7.37 7.32
N PHE A 111 -14.70 7.41 7.75
CA PHE A 111 -14.23 6.61 8.89
C PHE A 111 -14.42 7.29 10.26
N ASN A 112 -14.36 8.62 10.30
CA ASN A 112 -14.49 9.43 11.50
C ASN A 112 -15.04 10.83 11.18
N PRO A 113 -16.38 10.95 10.99
CA PRO A 113 -17.02 12.21 10.60
C PRO A 113 -16.91 13.29 11.68
N VAL A 114 -16.72 12.90 12.95
CA VAL A 114 -16.51 13.86 14.04
C VAL A 114 -15.16 14.55 13.87
N ALA A 115 -14.08 13.78 13.72
CA ALA A 115 -12.74 14.34 13.50
C ALA A 115 -12.67 15.14 12.18
N ALA A 116 -13.34 14.67 11.12
CA ALA A 116 -13.42 15.38 9.86
C ALA A 116 -14.01 16.80 10.03
N ARG A 117 -15.16 16.91 10.70
CA ARG A 117 -15.81 18.22 10.96
C ARG A 117 -15.00 19.12 11.88
N GLU A 118 -14.34 18.55 12.89
CA GLU A 118 -13.48 19.32 13.81
C GLU A 118 -12.25 19.89 13.09
N ILE A 119 -11.60 19.10 12.24
CA ILE A 119 -10.44 19.55 11.45
C ILE A 119 -10.91 20.54 10.37
N SER A 120 -12.02 20.26 9.70
CA SER A 120 -12.58 21.13 8.66
C SER A 120 -12.86 22.53 9.19
N LYS A 121 -13.49 22.66 10.37
CA LYS A 121 -13.72 23.97 10.98
C LYS A 121 -12.41 24.76 11.18
N ARG A 122 -11.35 24.09 11.65
CA ARG A 122 -10.04 24.74 11.84
C ARG A 122 -9.38 25.06 10.50
N TYR A 123 -9.57 24.21 9.49
CA TYR A 123 -9.08 24.43 8.14
C TYR A 123 -9.73 25.65 7.48
N GLU A 124 -11.05 25.80 7.60
CA GLU A 124 -11.78 26.97 7.11
C GLU A 124 -11.40 28.28 7.84
N GLU A 125 -11.04 28.18 9.12
CA GLU A 125 -10.50 29.30 9.89
C GLU A 125 -9.08 29.66 9.41
N ASP A 126 -8.22 28.67 9.18
CA ASP A 126 -6.85 28.82 8.69
C ASP A 126 -6.77 29.43 7.28
N GLN A 127 -7.71 29.08 6.40
CA GLN A 127 -7.82 29.69 5.07
C GLN A 127 -8.05 31.21 5.13
N LYS A 128 -8.60 31.73 6.24
CA LYS A 128 -8.85 33.17 6.45
C LYS A 128 -7.69 33.83 7.20
N ASP A 129 -7.12 33.14 8.17
CA ASP A 129 -5.99 33.60 8.99
C ASP A 129 -4.98 32.46 9.19
N PRO A 130 -3.94 32.36 8.34
CA PRO A 130 -3.03 31.22 8.34
C PRO A 130 -2.30 31.04 9.67
N SER A 131 -2.58 29.92 10.34
CA SER A 131 -1.95 29.49 11.59
C SER A 131 -0.56 28.86 11.38
N GLY A 132 -0.26 28.43 10.15
CA GLY A 132 0.95 27.68 9.81
C GLY A 132 0.83 26.17 10.05
N GLU A 133 -0.37 25.66 10.38
CA GLU A 133 -0.65 24.24 10.48
C GLU A 133 -0.62 23.56 9.11
N ASP A 134 0.02 22.39 9.04
CA ASP A 134 -0.03 21.53 7.87
C ASP A 134 -1.33 20.71 7.90
N PHE A 135 -2.39 21.24 7.29
CA PHE A 135 -3.69 20.57 7.24
C PHE A 135 -3.67 19.31 6.38
N LEU A 136 -2.76 19.18 5.41
CA LEU A 136 -2.61 17.95 4.64
C LEU A 136 -2.09 16.83 5.56
N ALA A 137 -1.00 17.08 6.28
CA ALA A 137 -0.46 16.13 7.25
C ALA A 137 -1.46 15.86 8.39
N THR A 138 -2.13 16.89 8.90
CA THR A 138 -3.12 16.76 9.98
C THR A 138 -4.29 15.86 9.57
N THR A 139 -4.85 16.09 8.38
CA THR A 139 -5.97 15.28 7.86
C THR A 139 -5.52 13.86 7.59
N HIS A 140 -4.30 13.66 7.05
CA HIS A 140 -3.76 12.33 6.81
C HIS A 140 -3.52 11.54 8.11
N VAL A 141 -2.92 12.16 9.13
CA VAL A 141 -2.70 11.53 10.44
C VAL A 141 -4.04 11.20 11.11
N ALA A 142 -5.04 12.08 11.01
CA ALA A 142 -6.38 11.79 11.51
C ALA A 142 -7.01 10.58 10.79
N LEU A 143 -6.85 10.49 9.47
CA LEU A 143 -7.30 9.32 8.69
C LEU A 143 -6.58 8.05 9.15
N MET A 144 -5.25 8.07 9.28
CA MET A 144 -4.49 6.92 9.77
C MET A 144 -5.00 6.41 11.13
N ASN A 145 -5.39 7.32 12.03
CA ASN A 145 -5.92 6.99 13.35
C ASN A 145 -7.38 6.51 13.32
N ALA A 146 -8.14 6.89 12.30
CA ALA A 146 -9.54 6.50 12.13
C ALA A 146 -9.70 5.11 11.48
N LEU A 147 -8.67 4.62 10.79
CA LEU A 147 -8.74 3.35 10.07
C LEU A 147 -8.89 2.13 11.01
N PRO A 148 -9.71 1.14 10.61
CA PRO A 148 -9.70 -0.20 11.17
C PRO A 148 -8.28 -0.80 11.28
N PRO A 149 -8.02 -1.67 12.29
CA PRO A 149 -6.68 -2.16 12.59
C PRO A 149 -6.08 -3.06 11.50
N ASP A 150 -6.90 -3.62 10.62
CA ASP A 150 -6.54 -4.43 9.46
C ASP A 150 -6.26 -3.61 8.20
N LEU A 151 -6.57 -2.30 8.19
CA LEU A 151 -6.29 -1.42 7.07
C LEU A 151 -5.01 -0.61 7.26
N ALA A 152 -4.40 -0.25 6.14
CA ALA A 152 -3.28 0.67 6.04
C ALA A 152 -3.58 1.70 4.94
N VAL A 153 -2.92 2.85 5.04
CA VAL A 153 -2.97 3.92 4.06
C VAL A 153 -1.55 4.38 3.75
N VAL A 154 -1.27 4.75 2.50
CA VAL A 154 0.00 5.36 2.10
C VAL A 154 -0.04 6.88 2.28
N GLU A 155 1.13 7.51 2.32
CA GLU A 155 1.24 8.97 2.30
C GLU A 155 0.51 9.57 1.08
N PRO A 156 -0.18 10.70 1.26
CA PRO A 156 -0.93 11.36 0.20
C PRO A 156 -0.03 11.88 -0.91
N SER A 157 -0.61 11.95 -2.10
CA SER A 157 -0.01 12.64 -3.24
C SER A 157 -0.08 14.16 -3.07
N SER A 158 0.65 14.89 -3.91
CA SER A 158 0.48 16.34 -4.02
C SER A 158 -0.77 16.74 -4.81
N ALA A 159 -1.31 15.82 -5.62
CA ALA A 159 -2.47 16.05 -6.45
C ALA A 159 -3.76 16.10 -5.62
N GLN A 160 -4.64 17.02 -5.98
CA GLN A 160 -5.96 17.15 -5.37
C GLN A 160 -7.03 16.42 -6.19
N GLY A 161 -7.88 15.69 -5.49
CA GLY A 161 -9.13 15.11 -5.98
C GLY A 161 -10.32 15.64 -5.21
N CYS A 162 -11.50 15.08 -5.51
CA CYS A 162 -12.70 15.18 -4.67
C CYS A 162 -13.02 16.58 -4.12
N LYS A 163 -12.74 17.66 -4.88
CA LYS A 163 -12.76 19.05 -4.37
C LYS A 163 -14.12 19.54 -3.90
N GLU A 164 -15.18 18.85 -4.29
CA GLU A 164 -16.56 19.14 -3.94
C GLU A 164 -17.05 18.30 -2.74
N ALA A 165 -16.16 17.49 -2.14
CA ALA A 165 -16.50 16.69 -0.97
C ALA A 165 -16.64 17.59 0.27
N GLU A 166 -17.68 17.31 1.03
CA GLU A 166 -17.95 17.92 2.32
C GLU A 166 -17.64 16.91 3.43
N PRO A 167 -17.09 17.36 4.58
CA PRO A 167 -16.76 18.74 4.92
C PRO A 167 -15.46 19.24 4.23
N ASP A 168 -15.26 20.55 4.10
CA ASP A 168 -14.08 21.14 3.45
C ASP A 168 -12.79 20.74 4.19
N LEU A 169 -11.94 19.97 3.51
CA LEU A 169 -10.69 19.40 4.01
C LEU A 169 -9.72 19.28 2.83
N PRO A 170 -8.41 19.18 3.08
CA PRO A 170 -7.48 18.73 2.05
C PRO A 170 -7.90 17.37 1.45
N GLN A 171 -8.09 17.35 0.13
CA GLN A 171 -8.55 16.19 -0.63
C GLN A 171 -7.42 15.65 -1.54
N ASN A 172 -6.35 15.16 -0.94
CA ASN A 172 -5.21 14.61 -1.68
C ASN A 172 -5.42 13.11 -1.96
N TYR A 173 -4.96 12.62 -3.11
CA TYR A 173 -5.12 11.19 -3.42
C TYR A 173 -4.28 10.32 -2.47
N VAL A 174 -4.90 9.27 -1.95
CA VAL A 174 -4.29 8.24 -1.13
C VAL A 174 -4.78 6.86 -1.56
N VAL A 175 -4.02 5.84 -1.17
CA VAL A 175 -4.41 4.44 -1.32
C VAL A 175 -4.65 3.81 0.04
N VAL A 176 -5.81 3.18 0.21
CA VAL A 176 -6.16 2.34 1.36
C VAL A 176 -6.18 0.88 0.94
N TYR A 177 -5.59 0.00 1.76
CA TYR A 177 -5.45 -1.43 1.47
C TYR A 177 -5.39 -2.28 2.75
N TYR A 178 -5.64 -3.58 2.64
CA TYR A 178 -5.46 -4.51 3.75
C TYR A 178 -3.99 -4.71 4.12
N LYS A 179 -3.68 -4.64 5.41
CA LYS A 179 -2.37 -5.05 5.94
C LYS A 179 -2.10 -6.50 5.56
N GLY A 180 -0.90 -6.76 5.05
CA GLY A 180 -0.52 -8.07 4.52
C GLY A 180 -0.78 -8.25 3.02
N LEU A 181 -1.51 -7.33 2.38
CA LEU A 181 -1.70 -7.36 0.92
C LEU A 181 -0.41 -7.14 0.17
N PHE A 182 0.55 -6.40 0.72
CA PHE A 182 1.80 -6.08 0.04
C PHE A 182 3.02 -6.59 0.80
N ASP A 183 4.01 -7.06 0.05
CA ASP A 183 5.37 -7.17 0.54
C ASP A 183 6.04 -5.78 0.65
N ARG A 184 7.34 -5.77 0.98
CA ARG A 184 8.07 -4.51 1.17
C ARG A 184 8.25 -3.75 -0.14
N GLU A 185 8.56 -4.43 -1.24
CA GLU A 185 8.87 -3.84 -2.54
C GLU A 185 7.59 -3.31 -3.20
N GLU A 186 6.52 -4.12 -3.19
CA GLU A 186 5.19 -3.73 -3.65
C GLU A 186 4.68 -2.47 -2.93
N ARG A 187 4.83 -2.43 -1.60
CA ARG A 187 4.42 -1.26 -0.79
C ARG A 187 5.24 -0.01 -1.12
N LEU A 188 6.54 -0.15 -1.38
CA LEU A 188 7.39 0.96 -1.79
C LEU A 188 7.02 1.45 -3.19
N ALA A 189 6.69 0.56 -4.13
CA ALA A 189 6.25 0.92 -5.47
C ALA A 189 4.93 1.70 -5.43
N VAL A 190 3.92 1.21 -4.67
CA VAL A 190 2.64 1.90 -4.49
C VAL A 190 2.85 3.27 -3.84
N SER A 191 3.58 3.34 -2.73
CA SER A 191 3.82 4.62 -2.03
C SER A 191 4.62 5.62 -2.88
N SER A 192 5.57 5.13 -3.68
CA SER A 192 6.36 5.98 -4.57
C SER A 192 5.48 6.55 -5.67
N LEU A 193 4.69 5.70 -6.35
CA LEU A 193 3.73 6.16 -7.35
C LEU A 193 2.81 7.22 -6.75
N THR A 194 2.18 6.97 -5.60
CA THR A 194 1.28 7.94 -4.96
C THR A 194 1.98 9.27 -4.74
N LYS A 195 3.20 9.26 -4.21
CA LYS A 195 3.98 10.49 -3.95
C LYS A 195 4.30 11.28 -5.23
N PHE A 196 4.50 10.61 -6.36
CA PHE A 196 4.79 11.26 -7.65
C PHE A 196 3.55 11.85 -8.34
N LEU A 197 2.34 11.44 -7.94
CA LEU A 197 1.14 11.99 -8.55
C LEU A 197 1.00 13.48 -8.20
N THR A 198 1.03 14.30 -9.25
CA THR A 198 0.75 15.74 -9.20
C THR A 198 -0.47 16.06 -10.05
N ASP A 199 -1.11 17.20 -9.81
CA ASP A 199 -2.21 17.67 -10.66
C ASP A 199 -1.77 17.86 -12.12
N GLY A 200 -0.49 18.19 -12.35
CA GLY A 200 0.11 18.30 -13.67
C GLY A 200 0.16 16.94 -14.38
N GLU A 201 0.76 15.93 -13.73
CA GLU A 201 0.90 14.58 -14.28
C GLU A 201 -0.46 13.95 -14.61
N ILE A 202 -1.43 14.04 -13.69
CA ILE A 202 -2.76 13.48 -13.91
C ILE A 202 -3.44 14.17 -15.11
N ARG A 203 -3.30 15.51 -15.23
CA ARG A 203 -3.90 16.25 -16.34
C ARG A 203 -3.26 15.89 -17.68
N GLU A 204 -1.94 15.84 -17.74
CA GLU A 204 -1.20 15.46 -18.95
C GLU A 204 -1.56 14.05 -19.42
N LEU A 205 -1.65 13.10 -18.48
CA LEU A 205 -2.05 11.72 -18.80
C LEU A 205 -3.49 11.63 -19.31
N LEU A 206 -4.41 12.41 -18.74
CA LEU A 206 -5.80 12.47 -19.23
C LEU A 206 -5.86 13.05 -20.65
N GLU A 207 -5.14 14.14 -20.92
CA GLU A 207 -5.06 14.76 -22.24
C GLU A 207 -4.49 13.78 -23.28
N LYS A 208 -3.37 13.11 -22.97
CA LYS A 208 -2.79 12.07 -23.84
C LYS A 208 -3.71 10.88 -24.05
N THR A 209 -4.50 10.49 -23.05
CA THR A 209 -5.48 9.41 -23.18
C THR A 209 -6.59 9.79 -24.16
N ASP A 210 -7.03 11.05 -24.14
CA ASP A 210 -8.04 11.56 -25.08
C ASP A 210 -7.48 11.64 -26.52
N GLU A 211 -6.19 11.90 -26.69
CA GLU A 211 -5.50 11.90 -27.99
C GLU A 211 -5.24 10.49 -28.55
N SER A 212 -4.76 9.57 -27.70
CA SER A 212 -4.39 8.20 -28.10
C SER A 212 -5.59 7.26 -28.21
N GLY A 213 -6.68 7.56 -27.51
CA GLY A 213 -7.85 6.69 -27.36
C GLY A 213 -7.59 5.42 -26.53
N SER A 214 -6.42 5.29 -25.92
CA SER A 214 -6.04 4.12 -25.11
C SER A 214 -5.35 4.53 -23.82
N LEU A 215 -6.04 4.27 -22.71
CA LEU A 215 -5.57 4.56 -21.37
C LEU A 215 -4.38 3.64 -20.99
N GLU A 216 -4.48 2.34 -21.31
CA GLU A 216 -3.41 1.35 -21.12
C GLU A 216 -2.13 1.76 -21.86
N GLN A 217 -2.24 2.14 -23.13
CA GLN A 217 -1.08 2.56 -23.93
C GLN A 217 -0.45 3.84 -23.37
N THR A 218 -1.29 4.82 -23.00
CA THR A 218 -0.82 6.11 -22.45
C THR A 218 -0.03 5.92 -21.16
N VAL A 219 -0.53 5.08 -20.25
CA VAL A 219 0.14 4.77 -18.99
C VAL A 219 1.43 3.97 -19.23
N SER A 220 1.41 3.01 -20.16
CA SER A 220 2.60 2.22 -20.53
C SER A 220 3.71 3.10 -21.10
N ASP A 221 3.35 4.02 -22.01
CA ASP A 221 4.29 4.98 -22.58
C ASP A 221 4.86 5.90 -21.50
N TRP A 222 4.02 6.43 -20.59
CA TRP A 222 4.47 7.23 -19.47
C TRP A 222 5.40 6.46 -18.53
N ASN A 223 5.08 5.22 -18.17
CA ASN A 223 5.94 4.38 -17.34
C ASN A 223 7.31 4.11 -17.98
N SER A 224 7.36 3.99 -19.32
CA SER A 224 8.61 3.76 -20.06
C SER A 224 9.48 5.01 -20.24
N GLN A 225 8.86 6.18 -20.32
CA GLN A 225 9.54 7.48 -20.55
C GLN A 225 9.90 8.19 -19.26
N SER A 226 9.11 7.98 -18.21
CA SER A 226 9.36 8.51 -16.88
C SER A 226 10.51 7.72 -16.26
N ASN A 227 11.47 8.41 -15.65
CA ASN A 227 12.48 7.83 -14.76
C ASN A 227 11.88 7.19 -13.48
N ALA A 228 10.64 6.68 -13.52
CA ALA A 228 10.00 5.95 -12.44
C ALA A 228 10.82 4.71 -12.04
N GLY A 229 11.59 4.14 -12.97
CA GLY A 229 12.55 3.07 -12.70
C GLY A 229 13.79 3.49 -11.89
N THR A 230 14.16 4.77 -11.84
CA THR A 230 15.37 5.22 -11.11
C THR A 230 15.12 5.47 -9.63
N VAL A 231 13.85 5.61 -9.21
CA VAL A 231 13.48 5.91 -7.81
C VAL A 231 13.31 4.64 -6.98
N MET A 232 13.07 3.50 -7.62
CA MET A 232 12.98 2.21 -6.92
C MET A 232 14.34 1.68 -6.42
N ASP A 233 15.47 2.26 -6.85
CA ASP A 233 16.83 1.80 -6.50
C ASP A 233 17.48 2.57 -5.31
N THR A 234 16.77 3.48 -4.64
CA THR A 234 17.35 4.29 -3.54
C THR A 234 17.18 3.68 -2.14
N GLY A 235 16.81 2.40 -2.04
CA GLY A 235 16.59 1.70 -0.77
C GLY A 235 17.79 0.92 -0.20
N GLY A 236 19.01 1.16 -0.68
CA GLY A 236 20.17 0.30 -0.44
C GLY A 236 21.41 0.99 0.11
N ASP A 237 21.32 1.75 1.20
CA ASP A 237 22.52 2.19 1.96
C ASP A 237 23.16 1.00 2.71
N SER A 238 23.81 0.12 1.95
CA SER A 238 24.69 -0.92 2.48
C SER A 238 26.09 -0.35 2.66
N ASN A 239 26.31 0.51 3.66
CA ASN A 239 27.65 0.90 4.12
C ASN A 239 27.65 1.37 5.59
N SER A 240 27.16 0.52 6.51
CA SER A 240 27.55 0.63 7.93
C SER A 240 28.49 -0.53 8.25
N SER A 241 29.75 -0.36 7.87
CA SER A 241 30.83 -1.21 8.40
C SER A 241 31.07 -0.80 9.85
N GLY A 242 30.52 -1.58 10.77
CA GLY A 242 31.01 -1.64 12.13
C GLY A 242 32.47 -2.10 12.12
N GLY A 243 33.39 -1.15 12.26
CA GLY A 243 34.81 -1.39 12.48
C GLY A 243 35.17 -0.87 13.87
N SER A 244 35.25 -1.79 14.83
CA SER A 244 35.92 -1.53 16.11
C SER A 244 37.42 -1.58 15.86
N ASP A 245 38.14 -0.49 16.11
CA ASP A 245 39.59 -0.56 16.29
C ASP A 245 40.02 0.29 17.48
N LEU A 246 40.29 -0.42 18.57
CA LEU A 246 41.06 0.03 19.71
C LEU A 246 42.54 0.03 19.31
N THR A 247 43.19 1.19 19.30
CA THR A 247 44.62 1.26 19.62
C THR A 247 44.91 2.45 20.53
N SER A 248 45.53 2.12 21.65
CA SER A 248 46.14 3.04 22.60
C SER A 248 47.44 3.60 22.04
N GLY A 249 47.74 4.87 22.33
CA GLY A 249 49.03 5.48 22.02
C GLY A 249 49.09 6.94 22.46
N ASP A 250 49.51 7.15 23.70
CA ASP A 250 49.93 8.43 24.29
C ASP A 250 50.90 9.24 23.40
N GLU A 251 50.74 10.57 23.35
CA GLU A 251 51.74 11.56 23.83
C GLU A 251 51.34 13.04 23.52
N LYS A 252 50.91 13.74 24.57
CA LYS A 252 51.38 15.07 25.04
C LYS A 252 52.04 16.06 24.03
N LYS A 253 51.46 17.26 23.83
CA LYS A 253 51.89 18.55 24.45
C LYS A 253 51.26 19.80 23.83
N ASP A 254 50.99 20.76 24.73
CA ASP A 254 50.74 22.20 24.61
C ASP A 254 51.30 22.93 23.36
N ASN A 255 50.56 23.93 22.83
CA ASN A 255 50.78 25.33 23.23
C ASN A 255 49.76 26.33 22.66
N SER A 256 49.56 27.38 23.45
CA SER A 256 48.83 28.63 23.18
C SER A 256 49.16 29.29 21.84
N SER A 257 48.17 29.97 21.23
CA SER A 257 48.15 31.44 21.05
C SER A 257 47.17 31.91 19.96
N LYS A 258 46.13 32.66 20.37
CA LYS A 258 45.62 33.83 19.61
C LYS A 258 46.77 34.86 19.51
N PRO A 259 46.85 35.84 18.56
CA PRO A 259 45.69 36.57 18.01
C PRO A 259 45.80 37.11 16.54
N LYS A 260 44.70 37.75 16.12
CA LYS A 260 44.55 38.90 15.19
C LYS A 260 45.05 38.78 13.74
N SER A 261 44.12 38.90 12.79
CA SER A 261 43.82 40.19 12.14
C SER A 261 42.34 40.28 11.80
#